data_AF-A0A953JDA9-F1
#
_entry.id   AF-A0A953JDA9-F1
#
_cell.length_a   1.000
_cell.length_b   1.000
_cell.length_c   1.000
_cell.angle_alpha   90.00
_cell.angle_beta   90.00
_cell.angle_gamma   90.00
#
_symmetry.space_group_name_H-M   'P 1'
#
loop_
_entity.id
_entity.type
_entity.pdbx_description
1 polymer ?
#
loop_
_entity_poly.entity_id
_entity_poly.type
_entity_poly.pdbx_seq_one_letter_code
_entity_poly.pdbx_strand_id
1 'polypeptide(L)'
;MKEKEKYREDAEARLRELEGEIERVRGKAESGGQGEQREYEIRREALEKGYEDLRMRICALKENADTPWEKIRGEIENIWSELKHSITMAIERK
;
A
#
# COMPACT_ATOMS: atom_id res chain seq x y z
N MET A 1 -2.20 -24.84 -2.68
CA MET A 1 -1.94 -23.96 -3.84
C MET A 1 -3.08 -23.00 -4.16
N LYS A 2 -4.35 -23.42 -4.21
CA LYS A 2 -5.50 -22.52 -4.48
C LYS A 2 -5.61 -21.33 -3.52
N GLU A 3 -5.29 -21.51 -2.24
CA GLU A 3 -5.35 -20.43 -1.24
C GLU A 3 -4.29 -19.36 -1.48
N LYS A 4 -3.05 -19.77 -1.76
CA LYS A 4 -1.94 -18.86 -2.10
C LYS A 4 -2.26 -18.04 -3.35
N GLU A 5 -2.82 -18.68 -4.38
CA GLU A 5 -3.21 -18.02 -5.62
C GLU A 5 -4.35 -17.03 -5.40
N LYS A 6 -5.42 -17.45 -4.73
CA LYS A 6 -6.54 -16.58 -4.38
C LYS A 6 -6.08 -15.37 -3.55
N TYR A 7 -5.19 -15.60 -2.58
CA TYR A 7 -4.63 -14.52 -1.77
C TYR A 7 -3.79 -13.55 -2.62
N ARG A 8 -2.97 -14.08 -3.55
CA ARG A 8 -2.19 -13.26 -4.48
C ARG A 8 -3.10 -12.37 -5.33
N GLU A 9 -4.16 -12.91 -5.90
CA GLU A 9 -5.13 -12.14 -6.69
C GLU A 9 -5.81 -11.03 -5.88
N ASP A 10 -6.19 -11.34 -4.63
CA ASP A 10 -6.74 -10.36 -3.68
C ASP A 10 -5.73 -9.26 -3.34
N ALA A 11 -4.48 -9.63 -3.06
CA ALA A 11 -3.41 -8.69 -2.78
C ALA A 11 -3.08 -7.80 -3.99
N GLU A 12 -3.07 -8.36 -5.21
CA GLU A 12 -2.92 -7.60 -6.46
C GLU A 12 -4.11 -6.64 -6.69
N ALA A 13 -5.33 -7.02 -6.29
CA ALA A 13 -6.48 -6.12 -6.35
C ALA A 13 -6.34 -4.94 -5.39
N ARG A 14 -5.97 -5.20 -4.12
CA ARG A 14 -5.70 -4.14 -3.14
C ARG A 14 -4.58 -3.20 -3.58
N LEU A 15 -3.56 -3.73 -4.25
CA LEU A 15 -2.45 -2.93 -4.80
C LEU A 15 -2.95 -1.95 -5.87
N ARG A 16 -3.85 -2.39 -6.77
CA ARG A 16 -4.49 -1.51 -7.77
C ARG A 16 -5.39 -0.45 -7.12
N GLU A 17 -6.10 -0.80 -6.06
CA GLU A 17 -6.88 0.20 -5.30
C GLU A 17 -5.97 1.27 -4.68
N LEU A 18 -4.81 0.85 -4.15
CA LEU A 18 -3.85 1.78 -3.55
C LEU A 18 -3.18 2.68 -4.59
N GLU A 19 -2.94 2.18 -5.81
CA GLU A 19 -2.50 3.00 -6.96
C GLU A 19 -3.49 4.11 -7.29
N GLY A 20 -4.79 3.79 -7.36
CA GLY A 20 -5.84 4.78 -7.59
C GLY A 20 -5.95 5.81 -6.46
N GLU A 21 -5.72 5.41 -5.20
CA GLU A 21 -5.64 6.34 -4.06
C GLU A 21 -4.42 7.27 -4.16
N ILE A 22 -3.25 6.76 -4.58
CA ILE A 22 -2.04 7.59 -4.82
C ILE A 22 -2.34 8.64 -5.89
N GLU A 23 -2.92 8.25 -7.03
CA GLU A 23 -3.27 9.20 -8.09
C GLU A 23 -4.28 10.25 -7.61
N ARG A 24 -5.28 9.84 -6.83
CA ARG A 24 -6.27 10.76 -6.24
C ARG A 24 -5.61 11.77 -5.28
N VAL A 25 -4.72 11.30 -4.41
CA VAL A 25 -4.00 12.17 -3.45
C VAL A 25 -3.06 13.11 -4.21
N ARG A 26 -2.40 12.63 -5.26
CA ARG A 26 -1.56 13.45 -6.14
C ARG A 26 -2.35 14.58 -6.81
N GLY A 27 -3.51 14.27 -7.40
CA GLY A 27 -4.36 15.30 -8.00
C GLY A 27 -4.87 16.34 -7.00
N LYS A 28 -5.11 15.95 -5.75
CA LYS A 28 -5.44 16.89 -4.65
C LYS A 28 -4.26 17.76 -4.23
N ALA A 29 -3.05 17.19 -4.16
CA ALA A 29 -1.85 17.97 -3.87
C ALA A 29 -1.60 19.03 -4.95
N GLU A 30 -1.81 18.68 -6.22
CA GLU A 30 -1.61 19.58 -7.37
C GLU A 30 -2.69 20.67 -7.48
N SER A 31 -3.88 20.48 -6.87
CA SER A 31 -5.02 21.41 -6.94
C SER A 31 -5.31 22.19 -5.65
N GLY A 32 -4.70 21.82 -4.52
CA GLY A 32 -4.91 22.43 -3.20
C GLY A 32 -4.07 23.68 -2.93
N GLY A 33 -4.42 24.43 -1.88
CA GLY A 33 -3.61 25.55 -1.39
C GLY A 33 -2.30 25.10 -0.71
N GLN A 34 -1.32 26.00 -0.54
CA GLN A 34 0.03 25.68 -0.04
C GLN A 34 0.09 24.89 1.28
N GLY A 35 -0.89 25.06 2.19
CA GLY A 35 -0.97 24.32 3.45
C GLY A 35 -1.44 22.88 3.28
N GLU A 36 -2.41 22.65 2.39
CA GLU A 36 -2.95 21.32 2.08
C GLU A 36 -1.99 20.51 1.20
N GLN A 37 -1.24 21.18 0.33
CA GLN A 37 -0.28 20.54 -0.57
C GLN A 37 0.77 19.73 0.19
N ARG A 38 1.30 20.25 1.31
CA ARG A 38 2.31 19.55 2.13
C ARG A 38 1.74 18.28 2.78
N GLU A 39 0.51 18.33 3.27
CA GLU A 39 -0.14 17.17 3.89
C GLU A 39 -0.45 16.09 2.86
N TYR A 40 -0.95 16.48 1.68
CA TYR A 40 -1.17 15.54 0.58
C TYR A 40 0.14 14.94 0.06
N GLU A 41 1.23 15.70 0.03
CA GLU A 41 2.53 15.22 -0.40
C GLU A 41 3.11 14.19 0.57
N ILE A 42 3.08 14.45 1.88
CA ILE A 42 3.47 13.47 2.91
C ILE A 42 2.64 12.19 2.78
N ARG A 43 1.34 12.33 2.53
CA ARG A 43 0.44 11.18 2.35
C ARG A 43 0.74 10.42 1.06
N ARG A 44 1.07 11.11 -0.03
CA ARG A 44 1.50 10.51 -1.30
C ARG A 44 2.76 9.67 -1.07
N GLU A 45 3.79 10.24 -0.45
CA GLU A 45 5.06 9.55 -0.20
C GLU A 45 4.87 8.29 0.66
N ALA A 46 4.05 8.36 1.71
CA ALA A 46 3.76 7.20 2.55
C ALA A 46 3.05 6.08 1.78
N LEU A 47 2.07 6.44 0.94
CA LEU A 47 1.34 5.51 0.09
C LEU A 47 2.25 4.89 -0.99
N GLU A 48 3.08 5.70 -1.66
CA GLU A 48 4.02 5.25 -2.70
C GLU A 48 5.03 4.25 -2.14
N LYS A 49 5.62 4.54 -0.97
CA LYS A 49 6.56 3.63 -0.31
C LYS A 49 5.91 2.28 0.01
N GLY A 50 4.71 2.30 0.61
CA GLY A 50 4.03 1.06 0.93
C GLY A 50 3.50 0.32 -0.31
N TYR A 51 3.14 1.01 -1.38
CA TYR A 51 2.83 0.40 -2.68
C TYR A 51 4.02 -0.40 -3.19
N GLU A 52 5.21 0.20 -3.22
CA GLU A 52 6.42 -0.46 -3.70
C GLU A 52 6.78 -1.67 -2.85
N ASP A 53 6.68 -1.52 -1.52
CA ASP A 53 6.91 -2.62 -0.59
C ASP A 53 5.94 -3.78 -0.81
N LEU A 54 4.64 -3.51 -0.89
CA LEU A 54 3.62 -4.53 -1.19
C LEU A 54 3.85 -5.20 -2.53
N ARG A 55 4.14 -4.42 -3.58
CA ARG A 55 4.41 -4.94 -4.92
C ARG A 55 5.57 -5.93 -4.91
N MET A 56 6.66 -5.61 -4.22
CA MET A 56 7.80 -6.51 -4.09
C MET A 56 7.42 -7.82 -3.37
N ARG A 57 6.63 -7.76 -2.30
CA ARG A 57 6.26 -8.97 -1.52
C ARG A 57 5.22 -9.82 -2.26
N ILE A 58 4.31 -9.21 -3.01
CA ILE A 58 3.37 -9.91 -3.89
C ILE A 58 4.13 -10.61 -5.03
N CYS A 59 5.17 -9.99 -5.61
CA CYS A 59 6.05 -10.67 -6.56
C CYS A 59 6.79 -11.84 -5.91
N ALA A 60 7.27 -11.68 -4.67
CA ALA A 60 7.94 -12.75 -3.93
C ALA A 60 7.03 -13.98 -3.70
N LEU A 61 5.70 -13.80 -3.61
CA LEU A 61 4.75 -14.92 -3.59
C LEU A 61 4.80 -15.75 -4.89
N LYS A 62 5.13 -15.16 -6.05
CA LYS A 62 5.24 -15.90 -7.32
C LYS A 62 6.54 -16.69 -7.42
N GLU A 63 7.64 -16.12 -6.94
CA GLU A 63 9.00 -16.61 -7.26
C GLU A 63 9.64 -17.48 -6.17
N ASN A 64 9.28 -17.31 -4.89
CA ASN A 64 9.95 -18.04 -3.81
C ASN A 64 9.31 -19.42 -3.56
N ALA A 65 10.04 -20.48 -3.90
CA ALA A 65 9.71 -21.86 -3.55
C ALA A 65 10.17 -22.23 -2.13
N ASP A 66 11.27 -21.63 -1.65
CA ASP A 66 11.90 -22.00 -0.37
C ASP A 66 11.31 -21.30 0.86
N THR A 67 10.63 -20.17 0.68
CA THR A 67 9.97 -19.45 1.80
C THR A 67 8.50 -19.85 1.90
N PRO A 68 8.01 -20.27 3.09
CA PRO A 68 6.59 -20.51 3.31
C PRO A 68 5.75 -19.27 2.96
N TRP A 69 4.74 -19.42 2.11
CA TRP A 69 3.94 -18.30 1.61
C TRP A 69 3.17 -17.59 2.73
N GLU A 70 2.89 -18.28 3.83
CA GLU A 70 2.27 -17.75 5.05
C GLU A 70 3.13 -16.66 5.68
N LYS A 71 4.46 -16.78 5.62
CA LYS A 71 5.39 -15.77 6.12
C LYS A 71 5.30 -14.50 5.27
N ILE A 72 5.34 -14.66 3.94
CA ILE A 72 5.23 -13.54 3.00
C ILE A 72 3.86 -12.86 3.14
N ARG A 73 2.78 -13.64 3.34
CA ARG A 73 1.46 -13.11 3.67
C ARG A 73 1.48 -12.28 4.96
N GLY A 74 2.12 -12.77 6.02
CA GLY A 74 2.27 -12.01 7.26
C GLY A 74 2.96 -10.65 7.05
N GLU A 75 4.00 -10.62 6.22
CA GLU A 75 4.70 -9.37 5.86
C GLU A 75 3.78 -8.41 5.08
N ILE A 76 3.01 -8.92 4.10
CA ILE A 76 2.03 -8.13 3.34
C ILE A 76 0.96 -7.53 4.26
N GLU A 77 0.39 -8.33 5.17
CA GLU A 77 -0.63 -7.84 6.11
C GLU A 77 -0.06 -6.82 7.09
N ASN A 78 1.21 -6.97 7.51
CA ASN A 78 1.86 -5.98 8.38
C ASN A 78 2.02 -4.63 7.65
N ILE A 79 2.56 -4.65 6.42
CA ILE A 79 2.71 -3.42 5.61
C ILE A 79 1.35 -2.75 5.40
N TRP A 80 0.30 -3.54 5.13
CA TRP A 80 -1.06 -3.01 4.95
C TRP A 80 -1.62 -2.36 6.23
N SER A 81 -1.36 -2.97 7.39
CA SER A 81 -1.75 -2.42 8.68
C SER A 81 -1.03 -1.11 8.99
N GLU A 82 0.29 -1.06 8.73
CA GLU A 82 1.11 0.13 8.91
C GLU A 82 0.67 1.28 7.98
N LEU A 83 0.38 0.98 6.72
CA LEU A 83 -0.18 1.94 5.76
C LEU A 83 -1.50 2.52 6.26
N LYS A 84 -2.45 1.67 6.66
CA LYS A 84 -3.75 2.10 7.20
C LYS A 84 -3.58 2.98 8.43
N HIS A 85 -2.69 2.59 9.33
CA HIS A 85 -2.41 3.34 10.55
C HIS A 85 -1.79 4.71 10.23
N SER A 86 -0.82 4.78 9.32
CA SER A 86 -0.18 6.02 8.89
C SER A 86 -1.17 6.99 8.24
N ILE A 87 -2.06 6.48 7.37
CA ILE A 87 -3.13 7.26 6.76
C ILE A 87 -4.11 7.79 7.81
N THR A 88 -4.48 6.97 8.79
CA THR A 88 -5.46 7.34 9.83
C THR A 88 -4.89 8.38 10.80
N MET A 89 -3.65 8.18 11.27
CA MET A 89 -2.95 9.12 12.16
C MET A 89 -2.66 10.47 11.50
N ALA A 90 -2.47 10.50 10.18
CA ALA A 90 -2.37 11.76 9.44
C ALA A 90 -3.71 12.52 9.42
N ILE A 91 -4.84 11.83 9.44
CA ILE A 91 -6.20 12.40 9.43
C ILE A 91 -6.65 12.87 10.83
N GLU A 92 -6.21 12.19 11.89
CA GLU A 92 -6.62 12.48 13.27
C GLU A 92 -5.86 13.64 13.93
N ARG A 93 -4.81 14.20 13.31
CA ARG A 93 -4.23 15.47 13.76
C ARG A 93 -5.14 16.65 13.35
N LYS A 94 -6.23 16.83 14.08
CA LYS A 94 -7.03 18.07 14.12
C LYS A 94 -6.89 18.77 15.46
#